data_AF-A0A383WCU0-F1
#
_entry.id   AF-A0A383WCU0-F1
#
_cell.length_a   1.000
_cell.length_b   1.000
_cell.length_c   1.000
_cell.angle_alpha   90.00
_cell.angle_beta   90.00
_cell.angle_gamma   90.00
#
_symmetry.space_group_name_H-M   'P 1'
#
loop_
_entity.id
_entity.type
_entity.pdbx_description
1 polymer ?
#
loop_
_entity_poly.entity_id
_entity_poly.type
_entity_poly.pdbx_seq_one_letter_code
_entity_poly.pdbx_strand_id
1 'polypeptide(L)'
;MPDTPLPQLPGELVTHVMRHVDQQQRLGTCSLVCRMWRAAAAAATSNVRLAPKWEPRTPVRLENLSRWLLQHAAAAAVKQLVVDYTCQSGSGGMKVPKLLQLPAAQLQQLQKLDVLQCQLSFHADARSLQQLQQPEATPTLASSSSSSRGGSRHALSSLTSLTSLALQDVELASPAELVGLSTLSSLQQLHLSNVRVARRQQQQQQEQQEQQEEDLVKQQEEDLVQQQEEDLLQQQLQLLLEDGNQLRQQVQLGLSSLT
;
A
#
# COMPACT_ATOMS: atom_id res chain seq x y z
N MET A 1 -18.02 -39.18 -31.59
CA MET A 1 -16.87 -38.62 -32.31
C MET A 1 -15.80 -38.37 -31.27
N PRO A 2 -14.67 -39.10 -31.28
CA PRO A 2 -13.59 -38.86 -30.32
C PRO A 2 -12.93 -37.51 -30.65
N ASP A 3 -12.93 -36.59 -29.68
CA ASP A 3 -12.23 -35.30 -29.79
C ASP A 3 -10.73 -35.53 -29.84
N THR A 4 -10.15 -35.57 -31.04
CA THR A 4 -8.70 -35.55 -31.20
C THR A 4 -8.16 -34.20 -30.73
N PRO A 5 -7.27 -34.16 -29.72
CA PRO A 5 -6.71 -32.92 -29.23
C PRO A 5 -5.91 -32.25 -30.36
N LEU A 6 -6.18 -30.96 -30.57
CA LEU A 6 -5.43 -30.15 -31.54
C LEU A 6 -3.93 -30.16 -31.21
N PRO A 7 -3.05 -30.24 -32.22
CA PRO A 7 -1.61 -30.20 -31.99
C PRO A 7 -1.24 -28.90 -31.27
N GLN A 8 -0.73 -29.03 -30.04
CA GLN A 8 -0.31 -27.89 -29.25
C GLN A 8 0.99 -27.33 -29.82
N LEU A 9 1.00 -26.03 -30.09
CA LEU A 9 2.21 -25.33 -30.53
C LEU A 9 3.29 -25.45 -29.44
N PRO A 10 4.55 -25.80 -29.78
CA PRO A 10 5.63 -25.86 -28.78
C PRO A 10 5.77 -24.52 -28.05
N GLY A 11 5.78 -24.56 -26.71
CA GLY A 11 5.86 -23.35 -25.88
C GLY A 11 7.11 -22.51 -26.15
N GLU A 12 8.20 -23.14 -26.57
CA GLU A 12 9.43 -22.46 -26.98
C GLU A 12 9.23 -21.58 -28.22
N LEU A 13 8.46 -22.04 -29.20
CA LEU A 13 8.18 -21.29 -30.42
C LEU A 13 7.29 -20.09 -30.11
N VAL A 14 6.28 -20.25 -29.23
CA VAL A 14 5.47 -19.12 -28.75
C VAL A 14 6.35 -18.10 -28.03
N THR A 15 7.25 -18.55 -27.15
CA THR A 15 8.17 -17.67 -26.43
C THR A 15 9.11 -16.94 -27.40
N HIS A 16 9.60 -17.63 -28.43
CA HIS A 16 10.42 -17.03 -29.48
C HIS A 16 9.66 -15.93 -30.24
N VAL A 17 8.42 -16.20 -30.67
CA VAL A 17 7.56 -15.20 -31.31
C VAL A 17 7.30 -14.02 -30.38
N MET A 18 7.03 -14.28 -29.09
CA MET A 18 6.80 -13.22 -28.11
C MET A 18 8.01 -12.28 -27.96
N ARG A 19 9.25 -12.73 -28.18
CA ARG A 19 10.43 -11.84 -28.14
C ARG A 19 10.39 -10.73 -29.18
N HIS A 20 9.72 -10.96 -30.30
CA HIS A 20 9.53 -9.99 -31.37
C HIS A 20 8.31 -9.07 -31.15
N VAL A 21 7.41 -9.43 -30.24
CA VAL A 21 6.24 -8.62 -29.88
C VAL A 21 6.68 -7.43 -29.01
N ASP A 22 6.05 -6.27 -29.20
CA ASP A 22 6.32 -5.10 -28.38
C ASP A 22 6.13 -5.38 -26.89
N GLN A 23 7.01 -4.80 -26.07
CA GLN A 23 7.01 -5.03 -24.61
C GLN A 23 5.63 -4.75 -23.99
N GLN A 24 4.89 -3.76 -24.50
CA GLN A 24 3.58 -3.43 -23.92
C GLN A 24 2.43 -4.28 -24.40
N GLN A 25 2.54 -4.88 -25.58
CA GLN A 25 1.61 -5.95 -25.95
C GLN A 25 1.88 -7.19 -25.09
N ARG A 26 3.15 -7.53 -24.83
CA ARG A 26 3.53 -8.62 -23.92
C ARG A 26 2.99 -8.44 -22.50
N LEU A 27 3.20 -7.27 -21.91
CA LEU A 27 2.73 -6.94 -20.56
C LEU A 27 1.23 -6.71 -20.49
N GLY A 28 0.58 -6.43 -21.64
CA GLY A 28 -0.84 -6.12 -21.76
C GLY A 28 -1.61 -7.22 -22.48
N THR A 29 -2.03 -6.95 -23.72
CA THR A 29 -2.98 -7.77 -24.49
C THR A 29 -2.57 -9.24 -24.62
N CYS A 30 -1.30 -9.56 -24.86
CA CYS A 30 -0.83 -10.94 -24.99
C CYS A 30 -1.01 -11.76 -23.70
N SER A 31 -0.89 -11.11 -22.54
CA SER A 31 -1.07 -11.76 -21.23
C SER A 31 -2.53 -12.16 -20.95
N LEU A 32 -3.48 -11.61 -21.72
CA LEU A 32 -4.92 -11.84 -21.57
C LEU A 32 -5.44 -12.99 -22.44
N VAL A 33 -4.71 -13.38 -23.50
CA VAL A 33 -5.17 -14.36 -24.49
C VAL A 33 -5.42 -15.74 -23.85
N CYS A 34 -4.40 -16.33 -23.25
CA CYS A 34 -4.50 -17.61 -22.54
C CYS A 34 -3.31 -17.81 -21.57
N ARG A 35 -3.35 -18.87 -20.74
CA ARG A 35 -2.28 -19.17 -19.77
C ARG A 35 -0.92 -19.39 -20.44
N MET A 36 -0.89 -20.09 -21.58
CA MET A 36 0.34 -20.37 -22.34
C MET A 36 0.97 -19.08 -22.88
N TRP A 37 0.16 -18.20 -23.48
CA TRP A 37 0.62 -16.90 -23.98
C TRP A 37 1.11 -16.00 -22.85
N ARG A 38 0.44 -16.00 -21.70
CA ARG A 38 0.90 -15.27 -20.52
C ARG A 38 2.25 -15.75 -20.01
N ALA A 39 2.46 -17.06 -19.90
CA ALA A 39 3.73 -17.65 -19.50
C ALA A 39 4.84 -17.35 -20.51
N ALA A 40 4.55 -17.49 -21.81
CA ALA A 40 5.50 -17.18 -22.88
C ALA A 40 5.84 -15.68 -22.95
N ALA A 41 4.86 -14.80 -22.78
CA ALA A 41 5.07 -13.35 -22.72
C ALA A 41 5.93 -12.95 -21.52
N ALA A 42 5.69 -13.58 -20.35
CA ALA A 42 6.54 -13.41 -19.18
C ALA A 42 7.97 -13.86 -19.47
N ALA A 43 8.17 -15.11 -19.90
CA ALA A 43 9.49 -15.67 -20.19
C ALA A 43 10.25 -14.90 -21.29
N ALA A 44 9.55 -14.27 -22.23
CA ALA A 44 10.14 -13.42 -23.26
C ALA A 44 10.54 -12.02 -22.74
N THR A 45 10.07 -11.60 -21.57
CA THR A 45 10.25 -10.25 -21.02
C THR A 45 11.41 -10.19 -20.02
N SER A 46 12.63 -10.15 -20.55
CA SER A 46 13.85 -9.99 -19.74
C SER A 46 14.21 -8.53 -19.43
N ASN A 47 13.67 -7.58 -20.20
CA ASN A 47 13.89 -6.14 -20.04
C ASN A 47 12.54 -5.45 -19.91
N VAL A 48 12.28 -4.85 -18.75
CA VAL A 48 11.06 -4.13 -18.47
C VAL A 48 11.40 -2.65 -18.37
N ARG A 49 10.95 -1.88 -19.37
CA ARG A 49 11.07 -0.42 -19.38
C ARG A 49 9.70 0.24 -19.35
N LEU A 50 9.45 1.08 -18.35
CA LEU A 50 8.40 2.10 -18.37
C LEU A 50 9.08 3.43 -18.62
N ALA A 51 9.05 3.89 -19.86
CA ALA A 51 9.68 5.14 -20.27
C ALA A 51 8.65 6.29 -20.27
N PRO A 52 9.10 7.54 -20.18
CA PRO A 52 8.23 8.72 -20.09
C PRO A 52 7.56 9.07 -21.44
N LYS A 53 8.08 8.53 -22.55
CA LYS A 53 7.64 8.81 -23.93
C LYS A 53 6.23 8.31 -24.27
N TRP A 54 5.54 7.69 -23.32
CA TRP A 54 4.29 7.01 -23.55
C TRP A 54 3.15 7.97 -23.17
N GLU A 55 2.15 8.03 -24.05
CA GLU A 55 0.84 8.69 -23.95
C GLU A 55 0.21 8.75 -22.55
N PRO A 56 -0.80 9.64 -22.30
CA PRO A 56 -1.17 10.18 -20.99
C PRO A 56 -1.04 9.18 -19.85
N ARG A 57 -0.12 9.50 -18.95
CA ARG A 57 0.41 8.63 -17.90
C ARG A 57 -0.66 8.29 -16.88
N THR A 58 -1.39 7.21 -17.12
CA THR A 58 -2.43 6.80 -16.20
C THR A 58 -1.84 6.13 -14.95
N PRO A 59 -2.25 6.55 -13.74
CA PRO A 59 -2.79 5.56 -12.80
C PRO A 59 -2.02 4.29 -12.48
N VAL A 60 -2.79 3.25 -12.31
CA VAL A 60 -3.03 2.17 -13.27
C VAL A 60 -1.78 1.55 -13.92
N ARG A 61 -0.97 2.24 -14.72
CA ARG A 61 0.17 1.57 -15.38
C ARG A 61 1.23 1.09 -14.40
N LEU A 62 1.57 1.92 -13.41
CA LEU A 62 2.54 1.53 -12.38
C LEU A 62 2.00 0.40 -11.50
N GLU A 63 0.72 0.49 -11.12
CA GLU A 63 0.04 -0.56 -10.34
C GLU A 63 -0.07 -1.88 -11.10
N ASN A 64 -0.37 -1.81 -12.39
CA ASN A 64 -0.41 -2.98 -13.27
C ASN A 64 0.98 -3.60 -13.41
N LEU A 65 2.04 -2.79 -13.50
CA LEU A 65 3.39 -3.30 -13.48
C LEU A 65 3.71 -3.97 -12.14
N SER A 66 3.40 -3.33 -11.00
CA SER A 66 3.59 -3.93 -9.67
C SER A 66 2.89 -5.29 -9.58
N ARG A 67 1.63 -5.36 -9.99
CA ARG A 67 0.85 -6.61 -9.98
C ARG A 67 1.44 -7.66 -10.92
N TRP A 68 1.86 -7.25 -12.12
CA TRP A 68 2.50 -8.14 -13.08
C TRP A 68 3.82 -8.70 -12.52
N LEU A 69 4.66 -7.87 -11.92
CA LEU A 69 5.91 -8.30 -11.29
C LEU A 69 5.64 -9.31 -10.19
N LEU A 70 4.70 -9.03 -9.28
CA LEU A 70 4.34 -9.95 -8.19
C LEU A 70 3.88 -11.33 -8.71
N GLN A 71 3.22 -11.39 -9.86
CA GLN A 71 2.68 -12.61 -10.46
C GLN A 71 3.68 -13.35 -11.35
N HIS A 72 4.58 -12.64 -12.02
CA HIS A 72 5.33 -13.17 -13.16
C HIS A 72 6.85 -12.97 -13.10
N ALA A 73 7.38 -12.21 -12.13
CA ALA A 73 8.81 -11.89 -12.08
C ALA A 73 9.70 -13.14 -12.07
N ALA A 74 9.30 -14.17 -11.32
CA ALA A 74 10.06 -15.43 -11.24
C ALA A 74 10.17 -16.14 -12.60
N ALA A 75 9.08 -16.16 -13.38
CA ALA A 75 9.06 -16.80 -14.70
C ALA A 75 9.74 -15.94 -15.78
N ALA A 76 9.71 -14.62 -15.62
CA ALA A 76 10.20 -13.69 -16.63
C ALA A 76 11.73 -13.54 -16.65
N ALA A 77 12.43 -14.01 -15.61
CA ALA A 77 13.88 -13.87 -15.47
C ALA A 77 14.34 -12.43 -15.77
N VAL A 78 13.65 -11.45 -15.18
CA VAL A 78 13.85 -10.02 -15.45
C VAL A 78 15.29 -9.64 -15.10
N LYS A 79 16.07 -9.21 -16.10
CA LYS A 79 17.46 -8.78 -15.96
C LYS A 79 17.58 -7.26 -15.80
N GLN A 80 16.68 -6.51 -16.42
CA GLN A 80 16.68 -5.05 -16.35
C GLN A 80 15.28 -4.54 -16.06
N LEU A 81 15.16 -3.69 -15.04
CA LEU A 81 13.95 -2.96 -14.70
C LEU A 81 14.26 -1.47 -14.70
N VAL A 82 13.66 -0.73 -15.62
CA VAL A 82 13.78 0.72 -15.73
C VAL A 82 12.38 1.31 -15.61
N VAL A 83 12.14 2.11 -14.57
CA VAL A 83 10.86 2.76 -14.30
C VAL A 83 11.10 4.25 -14.20
N ASP A 84 10.77 4.96 -15.27
CA ASP A 84 10.71 6.42 -15.28
C ASP A 84 9.26 6.85 -15.12
N TYR A 85 8.92 7.27 -13.89
CA TYR A 85 7.59 7.74 -13.57
C TYR A 85 7.60 9.26 -13.38
N THR A 86 7.81 10.01 -14.45
CA THR A 86 7.59 11.45 -14.38
C THR A 86 6.09 11.73 -14.25
N CYS A 87 5.65 12.26 -13.13
CA CYS A 87 4.25 12.66 -12.95
C CYS A 87 4.17 14.16 -13.22
N GLN A 88 3.76 14.57 -14.44
CA GLN A 88 3.42 15.98 -14.68
C GLN A 88 2.22 16.30 -13.80
N SER A 89 2.48 16.88 -12.63
CA SER A 89 1.43 17.39 -11.76
C SER A 89 1.05 18.76 -12.29
N GLY A 90 -0.08 18.85 -12.96
CA GLY A 90 -0.72 20.14 -13.19
C GLY A 90 -1.02 20.76 -11.83
N SER A 91 -0.30 21.83 -11.50
CA SER A 91 -0.60 22.86 -10.50
C SER A 91 -1.60 22.48 -9.38
N GLY A 92 -1.09 22.09 -8.20
CA GLY A 92 -1.74 22.40 -6.92
C GLY A 92 -2.26 21.25 -6.06
N GLY A 93 -2.43 20.03 -6.59
CA GLY A 93 -2.89 18.89 -5.78
C GLY A 93 -1.73 18.15 -5.11
N MET A 94 -1.78 17.96 -3.78
CA MET A 94 -0.92 16.99 -3.08
C MET A 94 -1.14 15.61 -3.70
N LYS A 95 -0.16 15.13 -4.46
CA LYS A 95 -0.28 13.88 -5.21
C LYS A 95 0.26 12.75 -4.37
N VAL A 96 -0.60 11.77 -4.08
CA VAL A 96 -0.18 10.54 -3.40
C VAL A 96 0.86 9.85 -4.29
N PRO A 97 2.10 9.65 -3.80
CA PRO A 97 3.13 8.99 -4.56
C PRO A 97 2.73 7.53 -4.78
N LYS A 98 2.85 7.06 -6.02
CA LYS A 98 2.39 5.71 -6.36
C LYS A 98 3.44 4.68 -5.99
N LEU A 99 2.96 3.60 -5.41
CA LEU A 99 3.75 2.50 -4.89
C LEU A 99 4.10 1.48 -5.99
N LEU A 100 5.37 1.39 -6.32
CA LEU A 100 5.97 0.28 -7.05
C LEU A 100 6.36 -0.82 -6.06
N GLN A 101 5.71 -1.97 -6.17
CA GLN A 101 6.02 -3.14 -5.33
C GLN A 101 6.95 -4.09 -6.10
N LEU A 102 8.12 -4.38 -5.53
CA LEU A 102 9.11 -5.25 -6.13
C LEU A 102 9.20 -6.59 -5.37
N PRO A 103 8.90 -7.74 -5.99
CA PRO A 103 9.11 -9.06 -5.39
C PRO A 103 10.59 -9.42 -5.42
N ALA A 104 11.36 -8.90 -4.47
CA ALA A 104 12.82 -8.98 -4.51
C ALA A 104 13.30 -10.45 -4.55
N ALA A 105 12.64 -11.34 -3.79
CA ALA A 105 12.95 -12.77 -3.76
C ALA A 105 12.78 -13.47 -5.12
N GLN A 106 11.93 -12.94 -6.01
CA GLN A 106 11.68 -13.49 -7.34
C GLN A 106 12.59 -12.87 -8.41
N LEU A 107 13.20 -11.72 -8.12
CA LEU A 107 14.01 -10.93 -9.04
C LEU A 107 15.51 -11.21 -8.88
N GLN A 108 15.89 -12.45 -8.56
CA GLN A 108 17.29 -12.83 -8.31
C GLN A 108 18.20 -12.67 -9.54
N GLN A 109 17.63 -12.64 -10.75
CA GLN A 109 18.35 -12.44 -12.01
C GLN A 109 18.46 -10.95 -12.39
N LEU A 110 17.92 -10.04 -11.58
CA LEU A 110 17.93 -8.62 -11.86
C LEU A 110 19.34 -8.07 -11.75
N GLN A 111 19.86 -7.54 -12.86
CA GLN A 111 21.19 -6.98 -12.99
C GLN A 111 21.17 -5.45 -12.94
N LYS A 112 20.10 -4.83 -13.45
CA LYS A 112 19.92 -3.38 -13.46
C LYS A 112 18.54 -3.00 -12.91
N LEU A 113 18.53 -2.14 -11.90
CA LEU A 113 17.34 -1.48 -11.36
C LEU A 113 17.51 0.03 -11.45
N ASP A 114 16.64 0.68 -12.21
CA ASP A 114 16.68 2.13 -12.45
C ASP A 114 15.27 2.68 -12.22
N VAL A 115 15.08 3.48 -11.18
CA VAL A 115 13.77 3.95 -10.75
C VAL A 115 13.82 5.45 -10.50
N LEU A 116 12.91 6.17 -11.16
CA LEU A 116 12.80 7.62 -11.11
C LEU A 116 11.37 8.02 -10.69
N GLN A 117 11.26 8.88 -9.68
CA GLN A 117 10.03 9.59 -9.29
C GLN A 117 8.85 8.68 -8.88
N CYS A 118 9.11 7.60 -8.14
CA CYS A 118 8.03 6.78 -7.57
C CYS A 118 8.26 6.40 -6.11
N GLN A 119 7.20 5.93 -5.44
CA GLN A 119 7.35 5.28 -4.15
C GLN A 119 7.76 3.83 -4.39
N LEU A 120 8.76 3.33 -3.68
CA LEU A 120 9.25 1.97 -3.82
C LEU A 120 8.94 1.20 -2.54
N SER A 121 8.53 -0.05 -2.70
CA SER A 121 8.50 -1.01 -1.60
C SER A 121 8.99 -2.37 -2.06
N PHE A 122 9.71 -3.05 -1.19
CA PHE A 122 10.23 -4.36 -1.49
C PHE A 122 9.47 -5.42 -0.71
N HIS A 123 8.97 -6.41 -1.44
CA HIS A 123 8.24 -7.54 -0.90
C HIS A 123 9.17 -8.75 -0.78
N ALA A 124 9.33 -9.27 0.43
CA ALA A 124 10.23 -10.38 0.72
C ALA A 124 9.56 -11.77 0.66
N ASP A 125 8.23 -11.84 0.51
CA ASP A 125 7.55 -13.13 0.65
C ASP A 125 7.90 -14.11 -0.47
N ALA A 126 8.70 -15.11 -0.11
CA ALA A 126 9.00 -16.29 -0.91
C ALA A 126 7.83 -17.31 -0.91
N ARG A 127 6.83 -17.16 -0.04
CA ARG A 127 5.79 -18.17 0.20
C ARG A 127 4.86 -18.41 -0.99
N SER A 128 4.69 -17.43 -1.90
CA SER A 128 3.84 -17.63 -3.09
C SER A 128 4.50 -18.46 -4.20
N LEU A 129 5.81 -18.74 -4.13
CA LEU A 129 6.49 -19.56 -5.14
C LEU A 129 6.16 -21.06 -5.02
N GLN A 130 5.91 -21.57 -3.82
CA GLN A 130 5.57 -22.98 -3.64
C GLN A 130 4.16 -23.34 -4.18
N GLN A 131 3.27 -22.38 -4.32
CA GLN A 131 1.90 -22.63 -4.75
C GLN A 131 1.70 -22.54 -6.29
N LEU A 132 2.67 -21.97 -7.02
CA LEU A 132 2.63 -21.88 -8.49
C LEU A 132 3.39 -23.01 -9.22
N GLN A 133 4.18 -23.82 -8.50
CA GLN A 133 4.90 -24.97 -9.05
C GLN A 133 4.34 -26.34 -8.65
N GLN A 134 3.25 -26.43 -7.89
CA GLN A 134 2.60 -27.72 -7.60
C GLN A 134 1.28 -27.88 -8.39
N PRO A 135 1.13 -28.96 -9.18
CA PRO A 135 -0.18 -29.37 -9.69
C PRO A 135 -1.00 -29.99 -8.53
N GLU A 136 -2.24 -29.52 -8.40
CA GLU A 136 -3.33 -30.00 -7.53
C GLU A 136 -3.02 -31.18 -6.59
N ALA A 137 -2.85 -30.88 -5.31
CA ALA A 137 -3.28 -31.76 -4.24
C ALA A 137 -4.02 -30.92 -3.20
N THR A 138 -5.27 -31.30 -2.95
CA THR A 138 -6.24 -30.74 -1.99
C THR A 138 -5.62 -30.28 -0.66
N PRO A 139 -5.78 -29.00 -0.25
CA PRO A 139 -5.44 -28.57 1.09
C PRO A 139 -6.67 -28.62 2.01
N THR A 140 -6.63 -29.54 2.96
CA THR A 140 -7.52 -29.56 4.14
C THR A 140 -6.86 -28.77 5.26
N LEU A 141 -7.58 -27.76 5.77
CA LEU A 141 -7.52 -27.11 7.10
C LEU A 141 -6.15 -26.65 7.65
N ALA A 142 -6.01 -25.34 7.88
CA ALA A 142 -6.05 -24.77 9.24
C ALA A 142 -5.55 -23.32 9.21
N SER A 143 -6.37 -22.43 9.74
CA SER A 143 -6.06 -21.04 10.04
C SER A 143 -4.78 -20.92 10.86
N SER A 144 -3.82 -20.13 10.40
CA SER A 144 -2.69 -19.67 11.20
C SER A 144 -2.47 -18.19 10.94
N SER A 145 -3.22 -17.41 11.72
CA SER A 145 -3.04 -15.99 11.94
C SER A 145 -1.65 -15.76 12.55
N SER A 146 -0.66 -15.45 11.72
CA SER A 146 0.63 -14.96 12.19
C SER A 146 0.91 -13.62 11.51
N SER A 147 0.70 -12.57 12.30
CA SER A 147 1.01 -11.17 12.00
C SER A 147 2.51 -10.99 11.79
N SER A 148 3.05 -11.38 10.64
CA SER A 148 4.47 -11.18 10.32
C SER A 148 4.70 -9.77 9.76
N ARG A 149 4.59 -8.75 10.62
CA ARG A 149 5.03 -7.36 10.32
C ARG A 149 6.58 -7.23 10.23
N GLY A 150 7.32 -8.35 10.11
CA GLY A 150 8.79 -8.40 10.13
C GLY A 150 9.46 -8.77 8.79
N GLY A 151 8.70 -9.01 7.71
CA GLY A 151 9.24 -9.58 6.48
C GLY A 151 10.18 -8.69 5.66
N SER A 152 10.12 -7.36 5.77
CA SER A 152 10.83 -6.48 4.81
C SER A 152 12.31 -6.27 5.10
N ARG A 153 12.84 -6.73 6.25
CA ARG A 153 14.18 -6.35 6.73
C ARG A 153 15.35 -6.71 5.81
N HIS A 154 15.15 -7.60 4.85
CA HIS A 154 16.22 -8.10 3.97
C HIS A 154 15.82 -8.18 2.50
N ALA A 155 14.77 -7.50 2.06
CA ALA A 155 14.26 -7.71 0.71
C ALA A 155 15.32 -7.40 -0.38
N LEU A 156 16.04 -6.28 -0.29
CA LEU A 156 17.12 -5.97 -1.25
C LEU A 156 18.26 -6.97 -1.25
N SER A 157 18.56 -7.64 -0.13
CA SER A 157 19.66 -8.62 -0.06
C SER A 157 19.44 -9.84 -0.95
N SER A 158 18.20 -10.09 -1.37
CA SER A 158 17.87 -11.17 -2.30
C SER A 158 18.26 -10.87 -3.76
N LEU A 159 18.55 -9.61 -4.10
CA LEU A 159 18.96 -9.19 -5.45
C LEU A 159 20.47 -9.36 -5.66
N THR A 160 21.03 -10.53 -5.36
CA THR A 160 22.48 -10.77 -5.34
C THR A 160 23.18 -10.56 -6.70
N SER A 161 22.42 -10.66 -7.81
CA SER A 161 22.92 -10.40 -9.16
C SER A 161 22.92 -8.93 -9.57
N LEU A 162 22.48 -8.02 -8.70
CA LEU A 162 22.35 -6.60 -9.03
C LEU A 162 23.74 -5.97 -9.20
N THR A 163 23.99 -5.42 -10.39
CA THR A 163 25.24 -4.75 -10.76
C THR A 163 25.08 -3.25 -10.86
N SER A 164 23.87 -2.77 -11.13
CA SER A 164 23.56 -1.35 -11.33
C SER A 164 22.26 -0.99 -10.62
N LEU A 165 22.34 -0.06 -9.69
CA LEU A 165 21.21 0.50 -8.94
C LEU A 165 21.19 2.02 -9.11
N ALA A 166 20.12 2.54 -9.70
CA ALA A 166 19.84 3.97 -9.79
C ALA A 166 18.47 4.27 -9.19
N LEU A 167 18.43 5.09 -8.13
CA LEU A 167 17.20 5.57 -7.51
C LEU A 167 17.27 7.11 -7.49
N GLN A 168 16.34 7.76 -8.18
CA GLN A 168 16.27 9.21 -8.26
C GLN A 168 14.87 9.71 -7.92
N ASP A 169 14.76 10.67 -6.99
CA ASP A 169 13.48 11.20 -6.51
C ASP A 169 12.54 10.09 -5.99
N VAL A 170 13.10 9.04 -5.38
CA VAL A 170 12.36 7.87 -4.91
C VAL A 170 11.99 8.03 -3.44
N GLU A 171 10.76 7.66 -3.09
CA GLU A 171 10.32 7.54 -1.69
C GLU A 171 10.25 6.07 -1.28
N LEU A 172 11.02 5.67 -0.29
CA LEU A 172 11.05 4.31 0.23
C LEU A 172 10.01 4.13 1.32
N ALA A 173 9.31 3.01 1.33
CA ALA A 173 8.27 2.75 2.32
C ALA A 173 8.84 2.56 3.75
N SER A 174 10.09 2.12 3.87
CA SER A 174 10.74 1.88 5.15
C SER A 174 12.26 2.07 5.06
N PRO A 175 12.92 2.60 6.11
CA PRO A 175 14.38 2.73 6.11
C PRO A 175 15.08 1.35 6.13
N ALA A 176 14.39 0.31 6.58
CA ALA A 176 14.93 -1.05 6.61
C ALA A 176 15.19 -1.63 5.20
N GLU A 177 14.59 -1.05 4.16
CA GLU A 177 14.75 -1.52 2.79
C GLU A 177 16.18 -1.35 2.29
N LEU A 178 16.87 -0.27 2.70
CA LEU A 178 18.25 0.02 2.28
C LEU A 178 19.31 -0.77 3.05
N VAL A 179 18.96 -1.38 4.19
CA VAL A 179 19.93 -2.13 5.01
C VAL A 179 20.53 -3.30 4.23
N GLY A 180 19.80 -3.85 3.26
CA GLY A 180 20.26 -4.91 2.37
C GLY A 180 21.32 -4.50 1.34
N LEU A 181 21.57 -3.20 1.12
CA LEU A 181 22.54 -2.76 0.10
C LEU A 181 23.96 -3.22 0.40
N SER A 182 24.34 -3.33 1.68
CA SER A 182 25.68 -3.81 2.09
C SER A 182 25.94 -5.27 1.71
N THR A 183 24.89 -6.05 1.43
CA THR A 183 25.01 -7.46 1.05
C THR A 183 25.17 -7.66 -0.46
N LEU A 184 24.99 -6.60 -1.26
CA LEU A 184 25.09 -6.64 -2.72
C LEU A 184 26.55 -6.56 -3.18
N SER A 185 27.31 -7.63 -2.99
CA SER A 185 28.73 -7.71 -3.35
C SER A 185 29.00 -7.53 -4.86
N SER A 186 28.01 -7.82 -5.71
CA SER A 186 28.10 -7.69 -7.17
C SER A 186 27.85 -6.25 -7.68
N LEU A 187 27.50 -5.31 -6.80
CA LEU A 187 27.09 -3.96 -7.18
C LEU A 187 28.30 -3.13 -7.66
N GLN A 188 28.26 -2.72 -8.92
CA GLN A 188 29.31 -1.91 -9.55
C GLN A 188 28.93 -0.43 -9.66
N GLN A 189 27.63 -0.16 -9.79
CA GLN A 189 27.10 1.19 -9.96
C GLN A 189 25.99 1.43 -8.93
N LEU A 190 26.17 2.48 -8.13
CA LEU A 190 25.18 2.95 -7.17
C LEU A 190 24.97 4.45 -7.38
N HIS A 191 23.75 4.83 -7.78
CA HIS A 191 23.35 6.21 -7.93
C HIS A 191 22.09 6.46 -7.10
N LEU A 192 22.22 7.27 -6.04
CA LEU A 192 21.12 7.65 -5.17
C LEU A 192 21.01 9.16 -5.18
N SER A 193 19.87 9.68 -5.66
CA SER A 193 19.61 11.12 -5.73
C SER A 193 18.22 11.41 -5.18
N ASN A 194 18.12 12.33 -4.23
CA ASN A 194 16.85 12.71 -3.58
C ASN A 194 16.00 11.50 -3.12
N VAL A 195 16.65 10.50 -2.51
CA VAL A 195 15.96 9.34 -1.93
C VAL A 195 15.43 9.72 -0.54
N ARG A 196 14.12 9.58 -0.34
CA ARG A 196 13.44 9.89 0.92
C ARG A 196 12.86 8.63 1.52
N VAL A 197 12.63 8.64 2.82
CA VAL A 197 11.93 7.56 3.51
C VAL A 197 10.56 8.10 3.93
N ALA A 198 9.51 7.39 3.55
CA ALA A 198 8.14 7.71 3.92
C ALA A 198 8.01 7.74 5.44
N ARG A 199 7.72 8.90 6.03
CA ARG A 199 7.54 9.06 7.48
C ARG A 199 6.15 8.64 7.93
N ARG A 200 5.68 7.44 7.55
CA ARG A 200 4.35 6.95 7.95
C ARG A 200 4.16 6.88 9.47
N GLN A 201 5.24 6.65 10.24
CA GLN A 201 5.15 6.58 11.70
C GLN A 201 4.89 7.94 12.35
N GLN A 202 5.39 9.05 11.80
CA GLN A 202 5.09 10.37 12.36
C GLN A 202 3.66 10.81 12.03
N GLN A 203 3.18 10.52 10.81
CA GLN A 203 1.80 10.84 10.44
C GLN A 203 0.77 10.08 11.28
N GLN A 204 0.96 8.77 11.50
CA GLN A 204 0.02 8.01 12.35
C GLN A 204 0.05 8.45 13.82
N GLN A 205 1.21 8.86 14.35
CA GLN A 205 1.26 9.43 15.70
C GLN A 205 0.56 10.78 15.77
N GLN A 206 0.71 11.63 14.74
CA GLN A 206 0.09 12.93 14.70
C GLN A 206 -1.43 12.84 14.54
N GLU A 207 -1.93 11.95 13.67
CA GLU A 207 -3.38 11.67 13.53
C GLU A 207 -3.98 11.09 14.82
N GLN A 208 -3.25 10.20 15.52
CA GLN A 208 -3.70 9.69 16.82
C GLN A 208 -3.71 10.79 17.89
N GLN A 209 -2.74 11.70 17.86
CA GLN A 209 -2.64 12.80 18.81
C GLN A 209 -3.74 13.84 18.58
N GLU A 210 -4.04 14.17 17.31
CA GLU A 210 -5.16 15.03 16.92
C GLU A 210 -6.51 14.40 17.29
N GLN A 211 -6.71 13.10 17.07
CA GLN A 211 -7.93 12.41 17.51
C GLN A 211 -8.07 12.41 19.03
N GLN A 212 -6.98 12.23 19.75
CA GLN A 212 -6.99 12.24 21.21
C GLN A 212 -7.28 13.65 21.76
N GLU A 213 -6.78 14.71 21.12
CA GLU A 213 -7.15 16.10 21.44
C GLU A 213 -8.62 16.38 21.10
N GLU A 214 -9.11 15.92 19.94
CA GLU A 214 -10.51 16.13 19.55
C GLU A 214 -11.49 15.42 20.50
N ASP A 215 -11.16 14.20 20.93
CA ASP A 215 -11.93 13.47 21.93
C ASP A 215 -11.89 14.17 23.30
N LEU A 216 -10.73 14.73 23.70
CA LEU A 216 -10.62 15.48 24.96
C LEU A 216 -11.46 16.76 24.94
N VAL A 217 -11.49 17.47 23.80
CA VAL A 217 -12.28 18.69 23.61
C VAL A 217 -13.77 18.36 23.64
N LYS A 218 -14.21 17.30 22.95
CA LYS A 218 -15.61 16.86 23.00
C LYS A 218 -16.05 16.48 24.41
N GLN A 219 -15.21 15.73 25.14
CA GLN A 219 -15.48 15.39 26.53
C GLN A 219 -15.63 16.64 27.41
N GLN A 220 -14.74 17.62 27.23
CA GLN A 220 -14.78 18.86 27.99
C GLN A 220 -16.00 19.72 27.66
N GLU A 221 -16.44 19.75 26.40
CA GLU A 221 -17.70 20.40 26.00
C GLU A 221 -18.92 19.70 26.60
N GLU A 222 -18.96 18.37 26.59
CA GLU A 222 -20.06 17.60 27.21
C GLU A 222 -20.16 17.84 28.71
N ASP A 223 -19.03 17.85 29.42
CA ASP A 223 -18.98 18.15 30.86
C ASP A 223 -19.49 19.58 31.15
N LEU A 224 -19.13 20.56 30.32
CA LEU A 224 -19.56 21.95 30.49
C LEU A 224 -21.07 22.12 30.26
N VAL A 225 -21.61 21.39 29.29
CA VAL A 225 -23.06 21.38 28.99
C VAL A 225 -23.82 20.72 30.14
N GLN A 226 -23.35 19.57 30.66
CA GLN A 226 -23.96 18.93 31.82
C GLN A 226 -23.96 19.83 33.05
N GLN A 227 -22.83 20.48 33.34
CA GLN A 227 -22.71 21.40 34.47
C GLN A 227 -23.70 22.57 34.35
N GLN A 228 -23.84 23.14 33.17
CA GLN A 228 -24.79 24.23 32.93
C GLN A 228 -26.26 23.79 33.10
N GLU A 229 -26.60 22.57 32.68
CA GLU A 229 -27.93 22.01 32.87
C GLU A 229 -28.23 21.74 34.36
N GLU A 230 -27.25 21.24 35.12
CA GLU A 230 -27.38 21.01 36.55
C GLU A 230 -27.56 22.32 37.33
N ASP A 231 -26.81 23.36 36.98
CA ASP A 231 -26.95 24.69 37.58
C ASP A 231 -28.35 25.30 37.30
N LEU A 232 -28.89 25.10 36.09
CA LEU A 232 -30.23 25.57 35.74
C LEU A 232 -31.32 24.84 36.55
N LEU A 233 -31.16 23.52 36.75
CA LEU A 233 -32.08 22.72 37.55
C LEU A 233 -32.02 23.12 39.03
N GLN A 234 -30.83 23.36 39.58
CA GLN A 234 -30.70 23.87 40.96
C GLN A 234 -31.38 25.22 41.12
N GLN A 235 -31.21 26.13 40.16
CA GLN A 235 -31.84 27.45 40.22
C GLN A 235 -33.38 27.37 40.17
N GLN A 236 -33.94 26.49 39.33
CA GLN A 236 -35.40 26.23 39.31
C GLN A 236 -35.91 25.64 40.61
N LEU A 237 -35.18 24.67 41.20
CA LEU A 237 -35.55 24.09 42.49
C LEU A 237 -35.54 25.13 43.61
N GLN A 238 -34.57 26.05 43.59
CA GLN A 238 -34.48 27.12 44.57
C GLN A 238 -35.67 28.09 44.47
N LEU A 239 -36.07 28.46 43.26
CA LEU A 239 -37.28 29.27 43.03
C LEU A 239 -38.55 28.57 43.53
N LEU A 240 -38.72 27.27 43.25
CA LEU A 240 -39.87 26.50 43.75
C LEU A 240 -39.91 26.41 45.29
N LEU A 241 -38.75 26.30 45.92
CA LEU A 241 -38.62 26.30 47.38
C LEU A 241 -38.99 27.66 47.98
N GLU A 242 -38.55 28.76 47.37
CA GLU A 242 -38.89 30.12 47.79
C GLU A 242 -40.39 30.38 47.66
N ASP A 243 -41.00 30.05 46.51
CA ASP A 243 -42.44 30.16 46.29
C ASP A 243 -43.24 29.34 47.31
N GLY A 244 -42.82 28.09 47.57
CA GLY A 244 -43.46 27.23 48.56
C GLY A 244 -43.40 27.79 49.99
N ASN A 245 -42.28 28.43 50.35
CA ASN A 245 -42.13 29.08 51.65
C ASN A 245 -42.96 30.37 51.75
N GLN A 246 -43.05 31.14 50.67
CA GLN A 246 -43.87 32.35 50.60
C GLN A 246 -45.36 32.02 50.71
N LEU A 247 -45.83 30.97 50.02
CA LEU A 247 -47.20 30.46 50.18
C LEU A 247 -47.48 30.04 51.64
N ARG A 248 -46.55 29.32 52.26
CA ARG A 248 -46.69 28.91 53.67
C ARG A 248 -46.82 30.11 54.61
N GLN A 249 -46.02 31.16 54.42
CA GLN A 249 -46.13 32.39 55.20
C GLN A 249 -47.46 33.11 54.99
N GLN A 250 -47.95 33.20 53.74
CA GLN A 250 -49.25 33.82 53.44
C GLN A 250 -50.41 33.07 54.10
N VAL A 251 -50.40 31.73 54.07
CA VAL A 251 -51.41 30.91 54.76
C VAL A 251 -51.37 31.13 56.27
N GLN A 252 -50.18 31.21 56.86
CA GLN A 252 -50.02 31.41 58.30
C GLN A 252 -50.51 32.80 58.75
N LEU A 253 -50.22 33.85 57.97
CA LEU A 253 -50.75 35.20 58.22
C LEU A 253 -52.28 35.25 58.06
N GLY A 254 -52.82 34.60 57.04
CA GLY A 254 -54.27 34.52 56.79
C GLY A 254 -55.01 33.82 57.94
N LEU A 255 -54.49 32.71 58.46
CA LEU A 255 -55.08 31.99 59.59
C LEU A 255 -55.00 32.77 60.91
N SER A 256 -53.91 33.50 61.13
CA SER A 256 -53.74 34.34 62.34
C SER A 256 -54.72 35.52 62.40
N SER A 257 -55.32 35.89 61.26
CA SER A 257 -56.27 37.00 61.15
C SER A 257 -57.71 36.61 61.49
N LEU A 258 -57.99 35.31 61.66
CA LEU A 258 -59.33 34.75 61.88
C LEU A 258 -59.62 34.36 63.34
N THR A 259 -58.64 34.49 64.24
CA THR A 259 -58.76 34.25 65.68
C THR A 259 -58.74 35.55 66.46
#